data_AF-A0A443J1T9-F1
#
_entry.id   AF-A0A443J1T9-F1
#
_cell.length_a   1.000
_cell.length_b   1.000
_cell.length_c   1.000
_cell.angle_alpha   90.00
_cell.angle_beta   90.00
_cell.angle_gamma   90.00
#
_symmetry.space_group_name_H-M   'P 1'
#
loop_
_entity.id
_entity.type
_entity.pdbx_description
1 polymer ?
#
loop_
_entity_poly.entity_id
_entity_poly.type
_entity_poly.pdbx_seq_one_letter_code
_entity_poly.pdbx_strand_id
1 'polypeptide(L)'
;MKLELEHYTPSEAEEITQVAQTTVRNWRRAGHLARHDGHARYNIAELLVQTSMRTLVSRGVAPEVAKGYAGEIARAAFQSMIYSAKAYSEGVHKAAREEVGKISPERIEQVKAAAGEAFSLEMLEWADAQTCMMDAAKRTFGVSGLKAPTWFIIWANGELEFYYDGDSFEERFFSETINDEYVQGPVILFYLDALATMVIDRLPRPAIKLVGES
;
A
#
# COMPACT_ATOMS: atom_id res chain seq x y z
N MET A 1 5.00 -14.37 14.62
CA MET A 1 3.56 -14.09 14.35
C MET A 1 3.10 -14.59 12.96
N LYS A 2 1.85 -15.07 12.81
CA LYS A 2 1.23 -15.42 11.50
C LYS A 2 0.10 -14.45 11.17
N LEU A 3 0.12 -13.88 9.96
CA LEU A 3 -0.80 -12.84 9.52
C LEU A 3 -1.67 -13.29 8.35
N GLU A 4 -2.84 -12.68 8.18
CA GLU A 4 -3.69 -12.82 7.00
C GLU A 4 -4.34 -11.49 6.62
N LEU A 5 -4.88 -11.43 5.40
CA LEU A 5 -5.64 -10.28 4.92
C LEU A 5 -7.10 -10.40 5.32
N GLU A 6 -7.64 -9.32 5.85
CA GLU A 6 -9.07 -9.20 6.12
C GLU A 6 -9.88 -9.19 4.82
N HIS A 7 -11.09 -9.75 4.90
CA HIS A 7 -12.06 -9.80 3.83
C HIS A 7 -13.21 -8.84 4.11
N TYR A 8 -13.58 -8.10 3.09
CA TYR A 8 -14.66 -7.13 3.08
C TYR A 8 -15.81 -7.63 2.21
N THR A 9 -17.03 -7.32 2.64
CA THR A 9 -18.24 -7.61 1.88
C THR A 9 -18.33 -6.72 0.65
N PRO A 10 -19.20 -7.03 -0.33
CA PRO A 10 -19.40 -6.17 -1.48
C PRO A 10 -19.85 -4.75 -1.13
N SER A 11 -20.68 -4.57 -0.08
CA SER A 11 -21.12 -3.25 0.37
C SER A 11 -19.95 -2.42 0.91
N GLU A 12 -19.15 -3.02 1.79
CA GLU A 12 -17.95 -2.38 2.34
C GLU A 12 -16.96 -2.03 1.21
N ALA A 13 -16.80 -2.93 0.23
CA ALA A 13 -15.94 -2.67 -0.92
C ALA A 13 -16.40 -1.46 -1.75
N GLU A 14 -17.70 -1.26 -1.96
CA GLU A 14 -18.21 -0.05 -2.62
C GLU A 14 -17.89 1.21 -1.82
N GLU A 15 -18.07 1.18 -0.50
CA GLU A 15 -17.81 2.32 0.39
C GLU A 15 -16.31 2.68 0.42
N ILE A 16 -15.43 1.68 0.50
CA ILE A 16 -13.98 1.88 0.53
C ILE A 16 -13.48 2.43 -0.81
N THR A 17 -13.82 1.74 -1.90
CA THR A 17 -13.25 2.02 -3.24
C THR A 17 -13.98 3.15 -3.96
N GLN A 18 -15.20 3.46 -3.54
CA GLN A 18 -16.13 4.36 -4.24
C GLN A 18 -16.41 3.89 -5.68
N VAL A 19 -16.44 2.57 -5.88
CA VAL A 19 -16.81 1.90 -7.14
C VAL A 19 -18.03 1.03 -6.92
N ALA A 20 -19.10 1.29 -7.67
CA ALA A 20 -20.30 0.45 -7.63
C ALA A 20 -19.99 -0.99 -8.06
N GLN A 21 -20.57 -1.99 -7.39
CA GLN A 21 -20.46 -3.41 -7.69
C GLN A 21 -20.95 -3.73 -9.11
N THR A 22 -21.87 -2.94 -9.67
CA THR A 22 -22.28 -3.05 -11.09
C THR A 22 -21.11 -2.74 -12.02
N THR A 23 -20.34 -1.68 -11.74
CA THR A 23 -19.13 -1.32 -12.47
C THR A 23 -18.06 -2.40 -12.34
N VAL A 24 -17.80 -2.90 -11.12
CA VAL A 24 -16.84 -4.00 -10.88
C VAL A 24 -17.24 -5.25 -11.66
N ARG A 25 -18.54 -5.62 -11.64
CA ARG A 25 -19.08 -6.74 -12.44
C ARG A 25 -18.87 -6.54 -13.93
N ASN A 26 -19.07 -5.32 -14.44
CA ASN A 26 -18.84 -5.00 -15.85
C ASN A 26 -17.36 -5.13 -16.22
N TRP A 27 -16.45 -4.62 -15.38
CA TRP A 27 -15.00 -4.78 -15.58
C TRP A 27 -14.57 -6.25 -15.60
N ARG A 28 -15.12 -7.08 -14.70
CA ARG A 28 -14.87 -8.53 -14.71
C ARG A 28 -15.42 -9.23 -15.95
N ARG A 29 -16.64 -8.88 -16.37
CA ARG A 29 -17.27 -9.45 -17.56
C ARG A 29 -16.45 -9.13 -18.82
N ALA A 30 -15.92 -7.92 -18.90
CA ALA A 30 -15.06 -7.45 -19.98
C ALA A 30 -13.59 -7.96 -19.87
N GLY A 31 -13.24 -8.68 -18.80
CA GLY A 31 -11.90 -9.23 -18.62
C GLY A 31 -10.84 -8.21 -18.16
N HIS A 32 -11.26 -7.07 -17.61
CA HIS A 32 -10.35 -6.07 -17.05
C HIS A 32 -9.97 -6.36 -15.60
N LEU A 33 -10.78 -7.16 -14.88
CA LEU A 33 -10.50 -7.63 -13.52
C LEU A 33 -10.63 -9.15 -13.44
N ALA A 34 -9.90 -9.76 -12.51
CA ALA A 34 -10.01 -11.19 -12.22
C ALA A 34 -11.44 -11.56 -11.79
N ARG A 35 -11.88 -12.76 -12.20
CA ARG A 35 -13.16 -13.34 -11.77
C ARG A 35 -12.99 -13.94 -10.38
N HIS A 36 -14.01 -13.80 -9.53
CA HIS A 36 -14.06 -14.53 -8.27
C HIS A 36 -14.76 -15.87 -8.48
N ASP A 37 -14.25 -16.90 -7.81
CA ASP A 37 -14.96 -18.14 -7.59
C ASP A 37 -15.71 -18.06 -6.25
N GLY A 38 -17.03 -18.21 -6.27
CA GLY A 38 -17.87 -18.24 -5.06
C GLY A 38 -18.43 -16.88 -4.60
N HIS A 39 -18.72 -16.77 -3.29
CA HIS A 39 -19.25 -15.54 -2.70
C HIS A 39 -18.18 -14.44 -2.72
N ALA A 40 -18.48 -13.31 -3.37
CA ALA A 40 -17.55 -12.19 -3.50
C ALA A 40 -17.15 -11.65 -2.12
N ARG A 41 -15.90 -11.91 -1.75
CA ARG A 41 -15.19 -11.32 -0.62
C ARG A 41 -13.96 -10.64 -1.17
N TYR A 42 -13.73 -9.41 -0.73
CA TYR A 42 -12.65 -8.58 -1.22
C TYR A 42 -11.57 -8.48 -0.18
N ASN A 43 -10.33 -8.79 -0.51
CA ASN A 43 -9.20 -8.42 0.35
C ASN A 43 -8.64 -7.05 -0.06
N ILE A 44 -7.71 -6.54 0.74
CA ILE A 44 -7.14 -5.21 0.52
C ILE A 44 -6.41 -5.06 -0.83
N ALA A 45 -5.78 -6.12 -1.35
CA ALA A 45 -5.13 -6.08 -2.66
C ALA A 45 -6.16 -5.84 -3.77
N GLU A 46 -7.31 -6.49 -3.69
CA GLU A 46 -8.40 -6.32 -4.66
C GLU A 46 -9.08 -4.95 -4.55
N LEU A 47 -9.18 -4.40 -3.33
CA LEU A 47 -9.69 -3.05 -3.11
C LEU A 47 -8.73 -1.98 -3.66
N LEU A 48 -7.42 -2.18 -3.51
CA LEU A 48 -6.41 -1.31 -4.10
C LEU A 48 -6.46 -1.36 -5.64
N VAL A 49 -6.61 -2.54 -6.25
CA VAL A 49 -6.78 -2.66 -7.71
C VAL A 49 -8.02 -1.90 -8.19
N GLN A 50 -9.16 -2.05 -7.51
CA GLN A 50 -10.39 -1.33 -7.85
C GLN A 50 -10.22 0.19 -7.72
N THR A 51 -9.54 0.64 -6.68
CA THR A 51 -9.26 2.06 -6.44
C THR A 51 -8.33 2.62 -7.52
N SER A 52 -7.29 1.89 -7.90
CA SER A 52 -6.38 2.25 -9.00
C SER A 52 -7.11 2.31 -10.33
N MET A 53 -7.93 1.30 -10.66
CA MET A 53 -8.78 1.28 -11.85
C MET A 53 -9.69 2.50 -11.91
N ARG A 54 -10.42 2.79 -10.82
CA ARG A 54 -11.29 3.97 -10.72
C ARG A 54 -10.51 5.26 -10.98
N THR A 55 -9.34 5.40 -10.35
CA THR A 55 -8.53 6.61 -10.42
C THR A 55 -8.02 6.87 -11.84
N LEU A 56 -7.59 5.83 -12.54
CA LEU A 56 -7.19 5.89 -13.95
C LEU A 56 -8.37 6.23 -14.87
N VAL A 57 -9.47 5.49 -14.75
CA VAL A 57 -10.65 5.67 -15.60
C VAL A 57 -11.28 7.04 -15.40
N SER A 58 -11.32 7.57 -14.18
CA SER A 58 -11.83 8.92 -13.91
C SER A 58 -10.98 10.03 -14.53
N ARG A 59 -9.77 9.73 -14.99
CA ARG A 59 -8.85 10.65 -15.69
C ARG A 59 -8.83 10.41 -17.20
N GLY A 60 -9.78 9.63 -17.72
CA GLY A 60 -9.93 9.38 -19.15
C GLY A 60 -9.13 8.19 -19.69
N VAL A 61 -8.42 7.44 -18.85
CA VAL A 61 -7.73 6.23 -19.28
C VAL A 61 -8.76 5.14 -19.56
N ALA A 62 -8.77 4.59 -20.77
CA ALA A 62 -9.69 3.51 -21.14
C ALA A 62 -9.49 2.29 -20.20
N PRO A 63 -10.56 1.59 -19.76
CA PRO A 63 -10.44 0.45 -18.85
C PRO A 63 -9.48 -0.65 -19.33
N GLU A 64 -9.43 -0.88 -20.65
CA GLU A 64 -8.53 -1.85 -21.29
C GLU A 64 -7.05 -1.50 -21.12
N VAL A 65 -6.71 -0.21 -21.10
CA VAL A 65 -5.36 0.29 -20.83
C VAL A 65 -5.12 0.34 -19.33
N ALA A 66 -6.10 0.83 -18.55
CA ALA A 66 -6.01 0.98 -17.11
C ALA A 66 -5.68 -0.34 -16.38
N LYS A 67 -6.22 -1.47 -16.85
CA LYS A 67 -5.93 -2.80 -16.26
C LYS A 67 -4.43 -3.15 -16.29
N GLY A 68 -3.69 -2.64 -17.30
CA GLY A 68 -2.25 -2.86 -17.44
C GLY A 68 -1.44 -2.19 -16.33
N TYR A 69 -1.94 -1.10 -15.76
CA TYR A 69 -1.26 -0.34 -14.69
C TYR A 69 -1.83 -0.62 -13.30
N ALA A 70 -3.13 -0.92 -13.20
CA ALA A 70 -3.82 -0.97 -11.91
C ALA A 70 -3.24 -2.01 -10.93
N GLY A 71 -2.79 -3.16 -11.45
CA GLY A 71 -2.14 -4.19 -10.63
C GLY A 71 -0.80 -3.74 -10.04
N GLU A 72 0.00 -3.03 -10.85
CA GLU A 72 1.30 -2.49 -10.43
C GLU A 72 1.14 -1.40 -9.36
N ILE A 73 0.22 -0.46 -9.59
CA ILE A 73 -0.13 0.60 -8.62
C ILE A 73 -0.63 -0.04 -7.32
N ALA A 74 -1.52 -1.03 -7.41
CA ALA A 74 -2.07 -1.69 -6.23
C ALA A 74 -1.02 -2.44 -5.42
N ARG A 75 -0.11 -3.16 -6.08
CA ARG A 75 1.00 -3.85 -5.43
C ARG A 75 1.92 -2.87 -4.70
N ALA A 76 2.26 -1.75 -5.34
CA ALA A 76 3.12 -0.74 -4.76
C ALA A 76 2.45 0.02 -3.60
N ALA A 77 1.18 0.39 -3.75
CA ALA A 77 0.40 1.00 -2.66
C ALA A 77 0.21 0.03 -1.48
N PHE A 78 0.11 -1.27 -1.73
CA PHE A 78 0.08 -2.27 -0.65
C PHE A 78 1.41 -2.30 0.13
N GLN A 79 2.55 -2.11 -0.55
CA GLN A 79 3.84 -1.99 0.14
C GLN A 79 3.87 -0.76 1.04
N SER A 80 3.39 0.40 0.56
CA SER A 80 3.23 1.61 1.39
C SER A 80 2.31 1.37 2.59
N MET A 81 1.19 0.68 2.38
CA MET A 81 0.22 0.38 3.43
C MET A 81 0.80 -0.41 4.60
N ILE A 82 1.75 -1.32 4.34
CA ILE A 82 2.43 -2.11 5.39
C ILE A 82 3.14 -1.22 6.41
N TYR A 83 3.56 -0.01 6.05
CA TYR A 83 4.21 0.93 6.95
C TYR A 83 3.21 1.68 7.86
N SER A 84 1.92 1.61 7.57
CA SER A 84 0.88 2.28 8.36
C SER A 84 0.43 1.42 9.54
N ALA A 85 0.58 1.93 10.75
CA ALA A 85 0.08 1.28 11.97
C ALA A 85 -1.44 1.01 11.92
N LYS A 86 -2.21 1.83 11.19
CA LYS A 86 -3.66 1.67 11.00
C LYS A 86 -4.03 0.46 10.14
N ALA A 87 -3.09 -0.09 9.36
CA ALA A 87 -3.34 -1.27 8.54
C ALA A 87 -3.50 -2.55 9.38
N TYR A 88 -3.08 -2.52 10.65
CA TYR A 88 -3.02 -3.69 11.53
C TYR A 88 -4.09 -3.66 12.61
N SER A 89 -4.68 -4.82 12.88
CA SER A 89 -5.59 -5.05 14.01
C SER A 89 -4.90 -4.91 15.37
N GLU A 90 -5.69 -4.65 16.41
CA GLU A 90 -5.20 -4.59 17.79
C GLU A 90 -4.55 -5.90 18.24
N GLY A 91 -5.05 -7.05 17.76
CA GLY A 91 -4.45 -8.36 18.00
C GLY A 91 -3.01 -8.43 17.50
N VAL A 92 -2.75 -7.91 16.30
CA VAL A 92 -1.39 -7.85 15.73
C VAL A 92 -0.48 -6.91 16.53
N HIS A 93 -0.97 -5.73 16.93
CA HIS A 93 -0.22 -4.82 17.81
C HIS A 93 0.18 -5.48 19.11
N LYS A 94 -0.74 -6.21 19.75
CA LYS A 94 -0.47 -6.93 21.00
C LYS A 94 0.54 -8.06 20.81
N ALA A 95 0.34 -8.90 19.79
CA ALA A 95 1.25 -10.01 19.51
C ALA A 95 2.68 -9.55 19.20
N ALA A 96 2.83 -8.43 18.50
CA ALA A 96 4.15 -7.86 18.22
C ALA A 96 4.84 -7.34 19.48
N ARG A 97 4.11 -6.68 20.40
CA ARG A 97 4.67 -6.25 21.70
C ARG A 97 5.11 -7.46 22.53
N GLU A 98 4.33 -8.54 22.53
CA GLU A 98 4.68 -9.78 23.22
C GLU A 98 5.91 -10.45 22.60
N GLU A 99 6.04 -10.45 21.27
CA GLU A 99 7.17 -11.03 20.54
C GLU A 99 8.47 -10.24 20.73
N VAL A 100 8.41 -8.90 20.79
CA VAL A 100 9.55 -8.04 21.13
C VAL A 100 9.99 -8.27 22.58
N GLY A 101 9.04 -8.47 23.50
CA GLY A 101 9.33 -8.71 24.91
C GLY A 101 10.04 -7.54 25.58
N LYS A 102 11.03 -7.83 26.43
CA LYS A 102 11.80 -6.80 27.13
C LYS A 102 12.97 -6.34 26.26
N ILE A 103 13.04 -5.04 26.01
CA ILE A 103 14.17 -4.41 25.31
C ILE A 103 15.42 -4.51 26.17
N SER A 104 16.54 -4.91 25.57
CA SER A 104 17.80 -5.05 26.30
C SER A 104 18.33 -3.69 26.77
N PRO A 105 19.00 -3.61 27.94
CA PRO A 105 19.60 -2.38 28.42
C PRO A 105 20.57 -1.75 27.42
N GLU A 106 21.31 -2.57 26.66
CA GLU A 106 22.27 -2.11 25.65
C GLU A 106 21.56 -1.36 24.52
N ARG A 107 20.41 -1.87 24.05
CA ARG A 107 19.60 -1.21 23.01
C ARG A 107 19.03 0.12 23.51
N ILE A 108 18.56 0.15 24.77
CA ILE A 108 18.07 1.38 25.40
C ILE A 108 19.18 2.44 25.44
N GLU A 109 20.36 2.10 25.93
CA GLU A 109 21.50 3.02 26.00
C GLU A 109 21.96 3.50 24.62
N GLN A 110 22.00 2.61 23.61
CA GLN A 110 22.33 2.99 22.23
C GLN A 110 21.36 4.02 21.64
N VAL A 111 20.05 3.77 21.76
CA VAL A 111 19.03 4.67 21.21
C VAL A 111 19.00 5.97 22.01
N LYS A 112 19.12 5.90 23.33
CA LYS A 112 19.19 7.08 24.21
C LYS A 112 20.40 7.96 23.89
N ALA A 113 21.56 7.37 23.62
CA ALA A 113 22.76 8.11 23.20
C ALA A 113 22.56 8.84 21.86
N ALA A 114 21.79 8.26 20.93
CA ALA A 114 21.48 8.88 19.64
C ALA A 114 20.37 9.93 19.72
N ALA A 115 19.31 9.68 20.48
CA ALA A 115 18.13 10.55 20.59
C ALA A 115 18.29 11.69 21.61
N GLY A 116 19.22 11.56 22.57
CA GLY A 116 19.45 12.55 23.61
C GLY A 116 18.20 12.80 24.46
N GLU A 117 17.82 14.07 24.62
CA GLU A 117 16.65 14.50 25.41
C GLU A 117 15.31 14.10 24.77
N ALA A 118 15.28 13.78 23.47
CA ALA A 118 14.07 13.30 22.79
C ALA A 118 13.78 11.81 23.06
N PHE A 119 14.63 11.12 23.83
CA PHE A 119 14.45 9.70 24.12
C PHE A 119 13.17 9.45 24.93
N SER A 120 12.38 8.49 24.45
CA SER A 120 11.24 7.92 25.17
C SER A 120 11.29 6.40 25.07
N LEU A 121 11.25 5.71 26.21
CA LEU A 121 11.20 4.25 26.25
C LEU A 121 9.92 3.73 25.59
N GLU A 122 8.79 4.41 25.81
CA GLU A 122 7.51 4.07 25.18
C GLU A 122 7.58 4.19 23.65
N MET A 123 8.23 5.23 23.13
CA MET A 123 8.44 5.37 21.68
C MET A 123 9.33 4.27 21.12
N LEU A 124 10.36 3.85 21.86
CA LEU A 124 11.23 2.75 21.46
C LEU A 124 10.48 1.41 21.44
N GLU A 125 9.70 1.10 22.49
CA GLU A 125 8.84 -0.09 22.55
C GLU A 125 7.83 -0.11 21.40
N TRP A 126 7.22 1.03 21.11
CA TRP A 126 6.29 1.17 19.99
C TRP A 126 6.99 0.98 18.65
N ALA A 127 8.17 1.57 18.44
CA ALA A 127 8.93 1.45 17.19
C ALA A 127 9.45 0.03 16.95
N ASP A 128 9.93 -0.66 17.97
CA ASP A 128 10.39 -2.05 17.86
C ASP A 128 9.20 -2.98 17.57
N ALA A 129 8.05 -2.77 18.23
CA ALA A 129 6.82 -3.50 17.92
C ALA A 129 6.34 -3.24 16.49
N GLN A 130 6.39 -1.98 16.02
CA GLN A 130 6.04 -1.63 14.64
C GLN A 130 6.95 -2.33 13.63
N THR A 131 8.26 -2.33 13.88
CA THR A 131 9.25 -3.03 13.05
C THR A 131 8.94 -4.53 12.99
N CYS A 132 8.63 -5.14 14.15
CA CYS A 132 8.24 -6.55 14.22
C CYS A 132 6.99 -6.88 13.38
N MET A 133 5.94 -6.05 13.47
CA MET A 133 4.73 -6.21 12.65
C MET A 133 5.02 -6.09 11.15
N MET A 134 5.77 -5.07 10.77
CA MET A 134 6.14 -4.81 9.38
C MET A 134 6.96 -5.95 8.79
N ASP A 135 7.94 -6.47 9.53
CA ASP A 135 8.77 -7.59 9.07
C ASP A 135 7.99 -8.90 8.98
N ALA A 136 7.03 -9.12 9.88
CA ALA A 136 6.10 -10.24 9.76
C ALA A 136 5.21 -10.10 8.50
N ALA A 137 4.67 -8.91 8.24
CA ALA A 137 3.84 -8.65 7.06
C ALA A 137 4.64 -8.79 5.76
N LYS A 138 5.84 -8.21 5.69
CA LYS A 138 6.73 -8.32 4.53
C LYS A 138 7.03 -9.77 4.17
N ARG A 139 7.35 -10.60 5.18
CA ARG A 139 7.60 -12.04 4.98
C ARG A 139 6.34 -12.79 4.54
N THR A 140 5.22 -12.52 5.20
CA THR A 140 3.95 -13.23 4.95
C THR A 140 3.42 -12.94 3.55
N PHE A 141 3.53 -11.69 3.09
CA PHE A 141 2.98 -11.25 1.81
C PHE A 141 4.03 -11.15 0.69
N GLY A 142 5.24 -11.69 0.90
CA GLY A 142 6.26 -11.83 -0.15
C GLY A 142 6.86 -10.51 -0.64
N VAL A 143 6.92 -9.49 0.21
CA VAL A 143 7.49 -8.16 -0.10
C VAL A 143 8.76 -7.85 0.71
N SER A 144 9.36 -8.85 1.35
CA SER A 144 10.66 -8.73 2.02
C SER A 144 11.76 -8.28 1.05
N GLY A 145 12.55 -7.29 1.47
CA GLY A 145 13.66 -6.75 0.67
C GLY A 145 13.27 -5.76 -0.42
N LEU A 146 11.97 -5.53 -0.64
CA LEU A 146 11.49 -4.53 -1.59
C LEU A 146 11.47 -3.14 -0.93
N LYS A 147 12.03 -2.14 -1.62
CA LYS A 147 11.84 -0.73 -1.26
C LYS A 147 10.42 -0.35 -1.69
N ALA A 148 9.67 0.33 -0.81
CA ALA A 148 8.38 0.88 -1.18
C ALA A 148 8.60 2.15 -2.02
N PRO A 149 8.09 2.23 -3.26
CA PRO A 149 8.20 3.44 -4.06
C PRO A 149 7.25 4.51 -3.55
N THR A 150 7.68 5.76 -3.66
CA THR A 150 6.91 6.96 -3.31
C THR A 150 5.90 7.28 -4.40
N TRP A 151 6.35 7.21 -5.66
CA TRP A 151 5.55 7.54 -6.83
C TRP A 151 5.52 6.40 -7.84
N PHE A 152 4.38 6.26 -8.50
CA PHE A 152 4.24 5.51 -9.74
C PHE A 152 3.89 6.47 -10.87
N ILE A 153 4.65 6.40 -11.95
CA ILE A 153 4.57 7.31 -13.09
C ILE A 153 4.14 6.53 -14.31
N ILE A 154 3.15 7.06 -15.03
CA ILE A 154 2.80 6.63 -16.38
C ILE A 154 3.23 7.75 -17.32
N TRP A 155 4.25 7.49 -18.13
CA TRP A 155 4.82 8.43 -19.09
C TRP A 155 3.91 8.58 -20.32
N ALA A 156 4.14 9.64 -21.10
CA ALA A 156 3.31 9.97 -22.27
C ALA A 156 3.30 8.86 -23.33
N ASN A 157 4.41 8.13 -23.47
CA ASN A 157 4.55 6.98 -24.37
C ASN A 157 3.93 5.69 -23.81
N GLY A 158 3.36 5.71 -22.61
CA GLY A 158 2.74 4.57 -21.95
C GLY A 158 3.71 3.71 -21.12
N GLU A 159 4.99 4.05 -21.07
CA GLU A 159 5.94 3.39 -20.17
C GLU A 159 5.63 3.71 -18.70
N LEU A 160 6.06 2.81 -17.81
CA LEU A 160 5.87 2.94 -16.37
C LEU A 160 7.22 3.06 -15.67
N GLU A 161 7.25 3.85 -14.59
CA GLU A 161 8.42 3.99 -13.73
C GLU A 161 8.00 4.08 -12.27
N PHE A 162 8.78 3.42 -11.40
CA PHE A 162 8.67 3.55 -9.96
C PHE A 162 9.77 4.47 -9.47
N TYR A 163 9.39 5.40 -8.62
CA TYR A 163 10.30 6.39 -8.08
C TYR A 163 10.34 6.30 -6.55
N TYR A 164 11.52 6.48 -5.96
CA TYR A 164 11.74 6.31 -4.54
C TYR A 164 12.31 7.58 -3.89
N ASP A 165 11.91 7.86 -2.64
CA ASP A 165 12.51 8.94 -1.87
C ASP A 165 14.05 8.81 -1.80
N GLY A 166 14.72 9.95 -2.00
CA GLY A 166 16.18 10.07 -2.05
C GLY A 166 16.80 9.98 -3.44
N ASP A 167 16.03 9.60 -4.47
CA ASP A 167 16.51 9.73 -5.85
C ASP A 167 16.48 11.23 -6.27
N SER A 168 17.08 11.62 -7.40
CA SER A 168 17.06 13.01 -7.88
C SER A 168 15.83 13.32 -8.75
N PHE A 169 14.62 13.11 -8.19
CA PHE A 169 13.33 13.29 -8.88
C PHE A 169 13.29 14.58 -9.69
N GLU A 170 13.63 15.67 -9.00
CA GLU A 170 13.45 17.02 -9.51
C GLU A 170 14.43 17.28 -10.66
N GLU A 171 15.66 16.77 -10.55
CA GLU A 171 16.62 16.84 -11.65
C GLU A 171 16.13 16.04 -12.85
N ARG A 172 15.68 14.79 -12.69
CA ARG A 172 15.29 13.98 -13.86
C ARG A 172 13.97 14.41 -14.49
N PHE A 173 13.00 14.85 -13.70
CA PHE A 173 11.67 15.23 -14.17
C PHE A 173 11.63 16.66 -14.75
N PHE A 174 12.40 17.60 -14.20
CA PHE A 174 12.37 19.01 -14.60
C PHE A 174 13.63 19.50 -15.33
N SER A 175 14.70 18.71 -15.45
CA SER A 175 15.85 19.06 -16.31
C SER A 175 15.71 18.53 -17.74
N GLU A 176 16.51 19.11 -18.65
CA GLU A 176 16.72 18.90 -20.12
C GLU A 176 15.96 17.79 -20.87
N THR A 177 14.67 17.64 -20.65
CA THR A 177 13.79 16.63 -21.30
C THR A 177 12.98 17.21 -22.47
N ILE A 178 13.24 18.46 -22.90
CA ILE A 178 12.44 19.15 -23.94
C ILE A 178 12.35 18.34 -25.26
N ASN A 179 13.35 17.50 -25.54
CA ASN A 179 13.41 16.66 -26.74
C ASN A 179 13.09 15.18 -26.50
N ASP A 180 12.73 14.79 -25.28
CA ASP A 180 12.54 13.38 -24.93
C ASP A 180 11.08 12.96 -25.13
N GLU A 181 10.85 11.82 -25.79
CA GLU A 181 9.50 11.34 -26.13
C GLU A 181 8.66 11.08 -24.86
N TYR A 182 9.31 10.80 -23.73
CA TYR A 182 8.66 10.57 -22.44
C TYR A 182 7.82 11.74 -21.92
N VAL A 183 8.16 12.98 -22.29
CA VAL A 183 7.50 14.21 -21.78
C VAL A 183 6.66 14.95 -22.82
N GLN A 184 6.59 14.45 -24.06
CA GLN A 184 5.79 15.03 -25.13
C GLN A 184 4.31 14.61 -25.06
N GLY A 185 3.69 14.77 -23.90
CA GLY A 185 2.28 14.44 -23.68
C GLY A 185 1.88 14.41 -22.20
N PRO A 186 0.66 13.96 -21.88
CA PRO A 186 0.20 13.86 -20.50
C PRO A 186 0.95 12.76 -19.75
N VAL A 187 1.44 13.12 -18.56
CA VAL A 187 2.04 12.18 -17.59
C VAL A 187 1.09 12.02 -16.41
N ILE A 188 0.90 10.79 -15.92
CA ILE A 188 0.06 10.52 -14.75
C ILE A 188 0.95 10.09 -13.58
N LEU A 189 0.88 10.84 -12.48
CA LEU A 189 1.61 10.54 -11.26
C LEU A 189 0.66 10.05 -10.17
N PHE A 190 1.04 8.96 -9.51
CA PHE A 190 0.35 8.40 -8.36
C PHE A 190 1.25 8.50 -7.14
N TYR A 191 0.81 9.25 -6.13
CA TYR A 191 1.44 9.23 -4.82
C TYR A 191 0.93 8.02 -4.04
N LEU A 192 1.78 7.00 -3.87
CA LEU A 192 1.37 5.67 -3.43
C LEU A 192 0.95 5.65 -1.96
N ASP A 193 1.62 6.44 -1.12
CA ASP A 193 1.27 6.60 0.29
C ASP A 193 -0.09 7.27 0.47
N ALA A 194 -0.41 8.28 -0.33
CA ALA A 194 -1.73 8.90 -0.28
C ALA A 194 -2.83 7.97 -0.80
N LEU A 195 -2.55 7.18 -1.85
CA LEU A 195 -3.49 6.17 -2.34
C LEU A 195 -3.75 5.11 -1.26
N ALA A 196 -2.69 4.60 -0.62
CA ALA A 196 -2.79 3.65 0.47
C ALA A 196 -3.58 4.25 1.65
N THR A 197 -3.22 5.44 2.11
CA THR A 197 -3.87 6.14 3.22
C THR A 197 -5.35 6.40 2.95
N MET A 198 -5.69 6.86 1.76
CA MET A 198 -7.09 7.08 1.36
C MET A 198 -7.93 5.80 1.47
N VAL A 199 -7.35 4.64 1.12
CA VAL A 199 -8.04 3.35 1.26
C VAL A 199 -8.12 2.95 2.74
N ILE A 200 -7.01 3.03 3.48
CA ILE A 200 -6.92 2.69 4.92
C ILE A 200 -7.95 3.46 5.74
N ASP A 201 -8.06 4.78 5.51
CA ASP A 201 -8.94 5.66 6.29
C ASP A 201 -10.44 5.39 6.06
N ARG A 202 -10.79 4.60 5.02
CA ARG A 202 -12.16 4.17 4.74
C ARG A 202 -12.46 2.75 5.18
N LEU A 203 -11.47 2.01 5.67
CA LEU A 203 -11.68 0.64 6.09
C LEU A 203 -12.54 0.61 7.37
N PRO A 204 -13.60 -0.21 7.42
CA PRO A 204 -14.40 -0.37 8.64
C PRO A 204 -13.65 -1.14 9.73
N ARG A 205 -12.60 -1.88 9.35
CA ARG A 205 -11.69 -2.64 10.23
C ARG A 205 -10.31 -2.75 9.56
N PRO A 206 -9.22 -2.99 10.32
CA PRO A 206 -7.88 -3.06 9.74
C PRO A 206 -7.71 -4.16 8.69
N ALA A 207 -6.82 -3.91 7.72
CA ALA A 207 -6.60 -4.80 6.58
C ALA A 207 -5.78 -6.06 6.91
N ILE A 208 -4.97 -6.02 7.95
CA ILE A 208 -4.03 -7.08 8.34
C ILE A 208 -4.37 -7.53 9.76
N LYS A 209 -4.61 -8.83 9.91
CA LYS A 209 -4.97 -9.44 11.20
C LYS A 209 -4.21 -10.72 11.49
N LEU A 210 -4.30 -11.20 12.72
CA LEU A 210 -3.78 -12.51 13.08
C LEU A 210 -4.64 -13.60 12.43
N VAL A 211 -4.00 -14.69 12.02
CA VAL A 211 -4.73 -15.86 11.52
C VAL A 211 -5.68 -16.39 12.60
N GLY A 212 -6.97 -16.45 12.28
CA GLY A 212 -8.01 -16.93 13.20
C GLY A 212 -8.61 -15.86 14.11
N GLU A 213 -8.24 -14.59 13.92
CA GLU A 213 -8.90 -13.44 14.55
C GLU A 213 -10.24 -13.16 13.84
N SER A 214 -11.34 -13.24 14.61
CA SER A 214 -12.71 -13.05 14.13
C SER A 214 -13.17 -11.61 14.22
#